data_AF-A0A8D0RFZ2-F1
#
_entry.id   AF-A0A8D0RFZ2-F1
#
_cell.length_a   1.000
_cell.length_b   1.000
_cell.length_c   1.000
_cell.angle_alpha   90.00
_cell.angle_beta   90.00
_cell.angle_gamma   90.00
#
_symmetry.space_group_name_H-M   'P 1'
#
loop_
_entity.id
_entity.type
_entity.pdbx_description
1 polymer ?
#
loop_
_entity_poly.entity_id
_entity_poly.type
_entity_poly.pdbx_seq_one_letter_code
_entity_poly.pdbx_strand_id
1 'polypeptide(L)'
;MSTTFLQTSSSTFGGGSTRGGSLLAGVGGFGGGSLYGGGGSRSISVSSARFVSSGSGGGFGGGAGSGLGGGFGGGLGGGLGGGFGGGFAGSFGGGFGDFGGGNGGLLAGNEKITMQNLNDRLASYLDKVRALEEANADLEVKIHDWYQKQSPSSPERDYSPYFKTIEELRDKIRAAAIDNSRVILEIDNARLAADDFRLKYENELALRQGVEADINGLRRVLDELTLTKTDLEMQIESLNEELAYLKKNHEEEMKEFSNRVVGQVNVEMDATPGVDLTRVLAEMREQYEAMAEKNRREAEEWFNKKIEELNKEVISSTALIQTSKTEITELRRTLQGLEIELQSQLSTKAGLENSLAETECRYATQLQQIQGLIGSIEAQLSELRSEMECQNQEYKMLLDIKTRLEQEIATYRSLLEGQDAKLTGFATGGNVTHSATITASTTISSSGSSNGPTRRTLESSRS
;
A
#
# COMPACT_ATOMS: atom_id res chain seq x y z
N MET A 1 -50.98 79.73 14.43
CA MET A 1 -50.25 80.75 15.21
C MET A 1 -49.22 80.02 16.04
N SER A 2 -47.94 80.31 16.02
CA SER A 2 -47.17 81.35 15.36
C SER A 2 -45.72 80.93 15.54
N THR A 3 -44.97 80.87 14.44
CA THR A 3 -43.79 81.71 14.18
C THR A 3 -42.52 81.33 14.95
N THR A 4 -41.48 80.82 14.29
CA THR A 4 -40.39 81.54 13.57
C THR A 4 -39.21 81.82 14.50
N PHE A 5 -37.99 81.37 14.15
CA PHE A 5 -36.80 82.22 13.87
C PHE A 5 -35.48 81.44 13.74
N LEU A 6 -34.86 81.58 12.55
CA LEU A 6 -33.43 81.77 12.20
C LEU A 6 -32.37 80.72 12.62
N GLN A 7 -31.66 80.08 11.68
CA GLN A 7 -30.55 80.54 10.79
C GLN A 7 -29.17 80.38 11.44
N THR A 8 -28.29 79.57 10.83
CA THR A 8 -26.90 79.99 10.53
C THR A 8 -26.20 79.02 9.55
N SER A 9 -25.37 79.63 8.71
CA SER A 9 -24.69 79.12 7.54
C SER A 9 -23.24 78.71 7.84
N SER A 10 -22.64 77.87 7.00
CA SER A 10 -21.22 77.98 6.56
C SER A 10 -21.03 77.08 5.32
N SER A 11 -21.00 77.67 4.13
CA SER A 11 -19.82 78.16 3.39
C SER A 11 -19.08 77.07 2.61
N THR A 12 -19.24 77.20 1.29
CA THR A 12 -18.42 76.69 0.18
C THR A 12 -16.91 76.86 0.40
N PHE A 13 -16.11 75.87 -0.02
CA PHE A 13 -14.79 76.12 -0.62
C PHE A 13 -14.71 75.38 -1.95
N GLY A 14 -14.70 76.17 -3.03
CA GLY A 14 -14.38 75.71 -4.37
C GLY A 14 -12.87 75.70 -4.60
N GLY A 15 -12.42 74.80 -5.46
CA GLY A 15 -11.07 74.79 -6.01
C GLY A 15 -11.09 74.13 -7.38
N GLY A 16 -11.40 74.93 -8.40
CA GLY A 16 -11.18 74.56 -9.80
C GLY A 16 -9.79 74.94 -10.30
N SER A 17 -9.56 74.64 -11.59
CA SER A 17 -8.37 74.86 -12.43
C SER A 17 -7.29 73.76 -12.33
N THR A 18 -6.71 73.26 -13.43
CA THR A 18 -6.53 73.85 -14.75
C THR A 18 -6.34 72.80 -15.84
N ARG A 19 -6.75 73.16 -17.06
CA ARG A 19 -6.45 72.58 -18.36
C ARG A 19 -4.95 72.36 -18.60
N GLY A 20 -4.64 71.36 -19.43
CA GLY A 20 -3.35 71.26 -20.13
C GLY A 20 -3.32 70.04 -21.05
N GLY A 21 -3.93 70.16 -22.23
CA GLY A 21 -3.69 69.20 -23.31
C GLY A 21 -2.38 69.52 -24.02
N SER A 22 -1.73 68.50 -24.58
CA SER A 22 -1.22 68.59 -25.94
C SER A 22 -0.96 67.21 -26.54
N LEU A 23 -1.45 67.07 -27.77
CA LEU A 23 -1.13 66.06 -28.75
C LEU A 23 0.29 66.30 -29.30
N LEU A 24 0.97 65.25 -29.74
CA LEU A 24 1.96 65.18 -30.84
C LEU A 24 2.38 63.69 -30.92
N ALA A 25 1.93 62.90 -31.90
CA ALA A 25 2.34 62.84 -33.31
C ALA A 25 3.76 62.30 -33.53
N GLY A 26 3.84 61.22 -34.29
CA GLY A 26 5.07 60.54 -34.77
C GLY A 26 4.75 59.07 -35.04
N VAL A 27 4.05 58.72 -36.12
CA VAL A 27 4.56 58.48 -37.48
C VAL A 27 5.77 57.54 -37.52
N GLY A 28 5.54 56.36 -38.10
CA GLY A 28 6.49 55.72 -39.01
C GLY A 28 6.99 54.33 -38.62
N GLY A 29 6.77 53.36 -39.53
CA GLY A 29 7.71 52.25 -39.69
C GLY A 29 7.09 50.87 -39.91
N PHE A 30 6.75 50.56 -41.17
CA PHE A 30 6.55 49.19 -41.65
C PHE A 30 7.85 48.37 -41.55
N GLY A 31 7.72 47.08 -41.27
CA GLY A 31 8.80 46.10 -41.39
C GLY A 31 8.26 44.67 -41.35
N GLY A 32 7.98 44.10 -42.52
CA GLY A 32 7.63 42.69 -42.68
C GLY A 32 8.85 41.78 -42.54
N GLY A 33 8.63 40.57 -42.03
CA GLY A 33 9.63 39.52 -41.94
C GLY A 33 8.97 38.19 -41.59
N SER A 34 8.70 37.39 -42.62
CA SER A 34 8.34 35.98 -42.53
C SER A 34 9.59 35.13 -42.30
N LEU A 35 9.54 34.11 -41.43
CA LEU A 35 9.87 32.71 -41.76
C LEU A 35 9.81 31.80 -40.52
N TYR A 36 9.04 30.72 -40.67
CA TYR A 36 9.34 29.32 -40.32
C TYR A 36 10.00 28.93 -38.98
N GLY A 37 9.28 28.06 -38.26
CA GLY A 37 9.79 26.72 -37.91
C GLY A 37 10.42 26.52 -36.52
N GLY A 38 9.98 25.48 -35.83
CA GLY A 38 10.76 24.82 -34.78
C GLY A 38 10.05 24.72 -33.43
N GLY A 39 9.62 23.50 -33.10
CA GLY A 39 8.96 23.17 -31.84
C GLY A 39 9.86 23.31 -30.60
N GLY A 40 9.22 23.19 -29.44
CA GLY A 40 9.90 23.20 -28.15
C GLY A 40 8.94 23.59 -27.04
N SER A 41 8.24 22.58 -26.54
CA SER A 41 7.42 22.57 -25.33
C SER A 41 8.10 23.30 -24.16
N ARG A 42 7.48 24.37 -23.69
CA ARG A 42 7.79 25.00 -22.40
C ARG A 42 6.66 24.69 -21.43
N SER A 43 6.85 23.70 -20.58
CA SER A 43 6.01 23.49 -19.40
C SER A 43 6.49 24.42 -18.28
N ILE A 44 5.62 25.35 -17.91
CA ILE A 44 5.77 26.22 -16.75
C ILE A 44 5.27 25.43 -15.53
N SER A 45 6.15 25.24 -14.54
CA SER A 45 5.78 24.77 -13.21
C SER A 45 4.97 25.83 -12.49
N VAL A 46 3.79 25.46 -11.99
CA VAL A 46 3.06 26.22 -10.96
C VAL A 46 2.70 25.26 -9.83
N SER A 47 3.40 25.40 -8.72
CA SER A 47 2.99 24.87 -7.43
C SER A 47 1.74 25.62 -6.99
N SER A 48 0.62 24.92 -6.81
CA SER A 48 -0.57 25.50 -6.19
C SER A 48 -0.83 24.80 -4.86
N ALA A 49 -0.79 25.61 -3.81
CA ALA A 49 -1.09 25.25 -2.44
C ALA A 49 -2.52 24.72 -2.34
N ARG A 50 -2.69 23.57 -1.68
CA ARG A 50 -4.01 23.06 -1.33
C ARG A 50 -4.48 23.78 -0.07
N PHE A 51 -5.50 24.62 -0.24
CA PHE A 51 -6.32 25.08 0.86
C PHE A 51 -7.08 23.90 1.47
N VAL A 52 -6.98 23.79 2.78
CA VAL A 52 -7.75 22.86 3.61
C VAL A 52 -9.16 23.41 3.76
N SER A 53 -10.17 22.65 3.34
CA SER A 53 -11.55 22.88 3.71
C SER A 53 -12.03 21.67 4.49
N SER A 54 -12.14 21.87 5.80
CA SER A 54 -12.77 21.00 6.77
C SER A 54 -14.29 21.10 6.61
N GLY A 55 -14.93 20.03 6.14
CA GLY A 55 -16.37 19.84 6.19
C GLY A 55 -16.70 18.61 7.03
N SER A 56 -17.10 18.84 8.29
CA SER A 56 -17.70 17.82 9.14
C SER A 56 -19.08 17.43 8.60
N GLY A 57 -19.25 16.17 8.24
CA GLY A 57 -20.54 15.54 7.95
C GLY A 57 -20.59 14.18 8.62
N GLY A 58 -21.37 14.07 9.69
CA GLY A 58 -21.64 12.80 10.35
C GLY A 58 -22.45 11.87 9.45
N GLY A 59 -22.08 10.60 9.42
CA GLY A 59 -22.78 9.55 8.70
C GLY A 59 -22.56 8.21 9.39
N PHE A 60 -23.65 7.66 9.93
CA PHE A 60 -23.76 6.27 10.35
C PHE A 60 -23.43 5.34 9.17
N GLY A 61 -22.56 4.37 9.39
CA GLY A 61 -22.24 3.35 8.40
C GLY A 61 -21.52 2.17 9.05
N GLY A 62 -22.28 1.17 9.47
CA GLY A 62 -21.73 -0.10 9.94
C GLY A 62 -21.04 -0.84 8.78
N GLY A 63 -19.75 -1.08 8.93
CA GLY A 63 -18.95 -1.96 8.08
C GLY A 63 -18.32 -3.05 8.94
N ALA A 64 -18.85 -4.25 8.85
CA ALA A 64 -18.24 -5.44 9.41
C ALA A 64 -16.98 -5.79 8.59
N GLY A 65 -15.81 -5.42 9.10
CA GLY A 65 -14.52 -5.88 8.61
C GLY A 65 -14.01 -7.02 9.50
N SER A 66 -14.16 -8.27 9.05
CA SER A 66 -13.46 -9.41 9.63
C SER A 66 -11.98 -9.32 9.28
N GLY A 67 -11.19 -8.70 10.16
CA GLY A 67 -9.76 -8.92 10.24
C GLY A 67 -9.47 -10.09 11.17
N LEU A 68 -9.01 -11.21 10.63
CA LEU A 68 -8.37 -12.28 11.41
C LEU A 68 -6.90 -12.36 11.00
N GLY A 69 -6.11 -11.46 11.59
CA GLY A 69 -4.67 -11.63 11.76
C GLY A 69 -4.43 -12.11 13.18
N GLY A 70 -3.93 -13.34 13.33
CA GLY A 70 -3.59 -13.94 14.61
C GLY A 70 -2.42 -14.88 14.44
N GLY A 71 -1.20 -14.37 14.62
CA GLY A 71 -0.03 -15.19 14.85
C GLY A 71 -0.07 -15.72 16.29
N PHE A 72 0.09 -17.04 16.44
CA PHE A 72 0.46 -17.64 17.72
C PHE A 72 1.35 -18.85 17.45
N GLY A 73 2.58 -18.77 17.97
CA GLY A 73 3.45 -19.92 18.14
C GLY A 73 3.02 -20.76 19.35
N GLY A 74 3.16 -22.07 19.20
CA GLY A 74 2.97 -23.09 20.23
C GLY A 74 3.09 -24.44 19.52
N GLY A 75 4.15 -25.23 19.69
CA GLY A 75 4.49 -25.82 20.98
C GLY A 75 3.60 -27.04 21.21
N LEU A 76 3.78 -28.10 20.42
CA LEU A 76 3.11 -29.40 20.60
C LEU A 76 4.18 -30.44 20.94
N GLY A 77 4.61 -30.38 22.19
CA GLY A 77 5.07 -31.55 22.94
C GLY A 77 3.84 -32.25 23.50
N GLY A 78 3.65 -33.51 23.15
CA GLY A 78 2.60 -34.36 23.68
C GLY A 78 3.16 -35.76 23.88
N GLY A 79 3.57 -36.05 25.12
CA GLY A 79 4.03 -37.37 25.52
C GLY A 79 2.88 -38.38 25.52
N LEU A 80 3.22 -39.60 25.14
CA LEU A 80 2.51 -40.81 25.56
C LEU A 80 3.56 -41.75 26.14
N GLY A 81 3.35 -42.08 27.41
CA GLY A 81 4.21 -42.95 28.18
C GLY A 81 4.13 -44.41 27.75
N GLY A 82 5.07 -45.18 28.29
CA GLY A 82 5.15 -46.62 28.13
C GLY A 82 6.45 -47.11 28.73
N GLY A 83 6.53 -47.11 30.05
CA GLY A 83 7.60 -47.81 30.75
C GLY A 83 7.44 -49.32 30.59
N PHE A 84 8.54 -50.01 30.31
CA PHE A 84 8.75 -51.38 30.79
C PHE A 84 10.26 -51.58 30.98
N GLY A 85 10.66 -51.57 32.26
CA GLY A 85 11.91 -52.16 32.70
C GLY A 85 11.74 -53.66 32.92
N GLY A 86 12.85 -54.39 32.76
CA GLY A 86 12.97 -55.83 32.96
C GLY A 86 14.02 -56.35 31.97
N GLY A 87 15.26 -56.64 32.33
CA GLY A 87 15.71 -57.26 33.56
C GLY A 87 15.51 -58.77 33.45
N PHE A 88 16.38 -59.46 32.69
CA PHE A 88 16.54 -60.91 32.81
C PHE A 88 18.02 -61.27 32.74
N ALA A 89 18.57 -61.47 33.94
CA ALA A 89 19.75 -62.26 34.20
C ALA A 89 19.29 -63.69 34.54
N GLY A 90 20.00 -64.69 34.02
CA GLY A 90 19.85 -66.11 34.34
C GLY A 90 20.86 -66.87 33.48
N SER A 91 22.08 -67.09 33.94
CA SER A 91 22.49 -68.17 34.85
C SER A 91 21.99 -69.55 34.40
N PHE A 92 22.85 -70.26 33.67
CA PHE A 92 22.94 -71.71 33.75
C PHE A 92 24.38 -72.07 34.09
N GLY A 93 24.55 -72.58 35.31
CA GLY A 93 25.75 -73.27 35.75
C GLY A 93 25.67 -74.78 35.47
N GLY A 94 26.81 -75.43 35.71
CA GLY A 94 27.02 -76.89 35.68
C GLY A 94 28.33 -77.20 34.95
N GLY A 95 29.46 -77.55 35.57
CA GLY A 95 29.70 -78.10 36.90
C GLY A 95 29.95 -79.61 36.84
N PHE A 96 31.14 -80.03 37.28
CA PHE A 96 31.58 -81.41 37.61
C PHE A 96 31.79 -82.40 36.45
N GLY A 97 32.74 -83.34 36.48
CA GLY A 97 33.72 -83.82 37.47
C GLY A 97 34.49 -84.98 36.80
N ASP A 98 35.82 -85.04 36.88
CA ASP A 98 36.58 -85.86 37.83
C ASP A 98 36.14 -87.33 37.95
N PHE A 99 36.95 -88.23 37.39
CA PHE A 99 37.29 -89.60 37.81
C PHE A 99 38.61 -89.92 37.08
N GLY A 100 39.75 -90.20 37.70
CA GLY A 100 39.99 -90.88 38.96
C GLY A 100 40.51 -92.29 38.68
N GLY A 101 41.74 -92.59 39.11
CA GLY A 101 42.21 -93.98 39.32
C GLY A 101 43.37 -94.42 38.44
N GLY A 102 44.59 -94.36 38.97
CA GLY A 102 45.83 -94.68 38.25
C GLY A 102 46.22 -96.15 38.20
N ASN A 103 47.32 -96.43 37.49
CA ASN A 103 48.45 -97.16 38.05
C ASN A 103 49.69 -96.94 37.16
N GLY A 104 50.87 -96.93 37.80
CA GLY A 104 52.15 -96.55 37.20
C GLY A 104 52.58 -97.41 36.01
N GLY A 105 53.20 -96.76 35.03
CA GLY A 105 53.74 -97.43 33.86
C GLY A 105 54.27 -96.48 32.78
N LEU A 106 55.37 -95.79 33.08
CA LEU A 106 56.50 -95.63 32.14
C LEU A 106 56.22 -94.94 30.77
N LEU A 107 56.06 -93.61 30.78
CA LEU A 107 56.73 -92.62 29.90
C LEU A 107 57.00 -92.92 28.39
N ALA A 108 56.23 -93.79 27.71
CA ALA A 108 56.40 -94.09 26.28
C ALA A 108 55.07 -94.14 25.47
N GLY A 109 53.91 -93.84 26.08
CA GLY A 109 52.58 -93.92 25.46
C GLY A 109 51.87 -92.57 25.21
N ASN A 110 52.39 -91.46 25.72
CA ASN A 110 51.70 -90.16 25.66
C ASN A 110 51.64 -89.58 24.25
N GLU A 111 52.70 -89.69 23.45
CA GLU A 111 52.78 -89.03 22.13
C GLU A 111 51.77 -89.60 21.11
N LYS A 112 51.55 -90.92 21.14
CA LYS A 112 50.60 -91.59 20.24
C LYS A 112 49.14 -91.27 20.59
N ILE A 113 48.80 -91.19 21.88
CA ILE A 113 47.47 -90.83 22.36
C ILE A 113 47.20 -89.34 22.13
N THR A 114 48.21 -88.46 22.31
CA THR A 114 48.08 -87.05 21.94
C THR A 114 47.92 -86.85 20.44
N MET A 115 48.63 -87.64 19.62
CA MET A 115 48.47 -87.60 18.15
C MET A 115 47.11 -88.14 17.72
N GLN A 116 46.57 -89.18 18.36
CA GLN A 116 45.19 -89.63 18.12
C GLN A 116 44.18 -88.56 18.51
N ASN A 117 44.31 -87.94 19.68
CA ASN A 117 43.39 -86.89 20.12
C ASN A 117 43.40 -85.66 19.19
N LEU A 118 44.58 -85.25 18.69
CA LEU A 118 44.68 -84.22 17.66
C LEU A 118 44.04 -84.65 16.35
N ASN A 119 44.21 -85.90 15.94
CA ASN A 119 43.64 -86.42 14.69
C ASN A 119 42.12 -86.55 14.77
N ASP A 120 41.58 -87.01 15.91
CA ASP A 120 40.14 -87.06 16.19
C ASP A 120 39.55 -85.65 16.24
N ARG A 121 40.29 -84.69 16.80
CA ARG A 121 39.90 -83.28 16.79
C ARG A 121 39.94 -82.68 15.39
N LEU A 122 40.95 -83.03 14.57
CA LEU A 122 41.04 -82.60 13.17
C LEU A 122 39.91 -83.22 12.33
N ALA A 123 39.58 -84.50 12.55
CA ALA A 123 38.42 -85.14 11.95
C ALA A 123 37.11 -84.41 12.33
N SER A 124 36.93 -84.08 13.62
CA SER A 124 35.77 -83.30 14.06
C SER A 124 35.73 -81.88 13.46
N TYR A 125 36.89 -81.26 13.21
CA TYR A 125 36.97 -79.98 12.52
C TYR A 125 36.64 -80.12 11.03
N LEU A 126 37.11 -81.17 10.35
CA LEU A 126 36.78 -81.45 8.96
C LEU A 126 35.29 -81.75 8.78
N ASP A 127 34.68 -82.53 9.69
CA ASP A 127 33.25 -82.80 9.67
C ASP A 127 32.43 -81.52 9.92
N LYS A 128 32.91 -80.64 10.81
CA LYS A 128 32.28 -79.33 11.06
C LYS A 128 32.42 -78.39 9.87
N VAL A 129 33.55 -78.40 9.16
CA VAL A 129 33.76 -77.62 7.93
C VAL A 129 32.81 -78.12 6.85
N ARG A 130 32.69 -79.44 6.63
CA ARG A 130 31.72 -80.00 5.68
C ARG A 130 30.28 -79.63 6.01
N ALA A 131 29.88 -79.71 7.28
CA ALA A 131 28.53 -79.33 7.69
C ALA A 131 28.25 -77.83 7.47
N LEU A 132 29.26 -76.97 7.65
CA LEU A 132 29.15 -75.54 7.37
C LEU A 132 29.14 -75.23 5.87
N GLU A 133 29.90 -75.97 5.06
CA GLU A 133 29.87 -75.86 3.59
C GLU A 133 28.49 -76.27 3.04
N GLU A 134 27.91 -77.37 3.53
CA GLU A 134 26.57 -77.82 3.16
C GLU A 134 25.50 -76.81 3.59
N ALA A 135 25.58 -76.29 4.81
CA ALA A 135 24.66 -75.26 5.29
C ALA A 135 24.78 -73.94 4.49
N ASN A 136 25.99 -73.56 4.07
CA ASN A 136 26.20 -72.40 3.21
C ASN A 136 25.61 -72.61 1.81
N ALA A 137 25.82 -73.79 1.21
CA ALA A 137 25.22 -74.12 -0.08
C ALA A 137 23.67 -74.05 -0.02
N ASP A 138 23.06 -74.57 1.05
CA ASP A 138 21.62 -74.48 1.28
C ASP A 138 21.13 -73.03 1.44
N LEU A 139 21.91 -72.17 2.09
CA LEU A 139 21.58 -70.75 2.25
C LEU A 139 21.71 -69.99 0.92
N GLU A 140 22.72 -70.27 0.11
CA GLU A 140 22.89 -69.69 -1.22
C GLU A 140 21.71 -70.03 -2.14
N VAL A 141 21.26 -71.29 -2.13
CA VAL A 141 20.06 -71.72 -2.88
C VAL A 141 18.81 -71.00 -2.39
N LYS A 142 18.63 -70.86 -1.07
CA LYS A 142 17.48 -70.12 -0.50
C LYS A 142 17.51 -68.64 -0.85
N ILE A 143 18.69 -68.01 -0.86
CA ILE A 143 18.87 -66.62 -1.28
C ILE A 143 18.53 -66.47 -2.76
N HIS A 144 19.03 -67.37 -3.62
CA HIS A 144 18.75 -67.36 -5.04
C HIS A 144 17.23 -67.52 -5.30
N ASP A 145 16.59 -68.51 -4.67
CA ASP A 145 15.15 -68.73 -4.77
C ASP A 145 14.34 -67.52 -4.25
N TRP A 146 14.80 -66.88 -3.19
CA TRP A 146 14.17 -65.67 -2.66
C TRP A 146 14.29 -64.52 -3.64
N TYR A 147 15.45 -64.28 -4.24
CA TYR A 147 15.64 -63.28 -5.28
C TYR A 147 14.85 -63.60 -6.54
N GLN A 148 14.68 -64.86 -6.91
CA GLN A 148 13.89 -65.25 -8.08
C GLN A 148 12.38 -65.07 -7.82
N LYS A 149 11.92 -65.31 -6.59
CA LYS A 149 10.52 -65.07 -6.17
C LYS A 149 10.23 -63.59 -5.90
N GLN A 150 11.23 -62.82 -5.48
CA GLN A 150 11.15 -61.37 -5.27
C GLN A 150 11.47 -60.57 -6.52
N SER A 151 12.13 -61.16 -7.53
CA SER A 151 12.29 -60.54 -8.85
C SER A 151 10.88 -60.32 -9.37
N PRO A 152 10.38 -59.07 -9.39
CA PRO A 152 8.97 -58.86 -9.61
C PRO A 152 8.68 -59.13 -11.08
N SER A 153 8.13 -60.30 -11.38
CA SER A 153 7.20 -60.50 -12.49
C SER A 153 5.86 -59.78 -12.21
N SER A 154 5.87 -58.69 -11.45
CA SER A 154 4.78 -57.72 -11.47
C SER A 154 4.98 -56.90 -12.74
N PRO A 155 3.99 -56.84 -13.66
CA PRO A 155 4.09 -55.94 -14.79
C PRO A 155 4.42 -54.55 -14.25
N GLU A 156 5.40 -53.87 -14.85
CA GLU A 156 5.67 -52.46 -14.58
C GLU A 156 4.33 -51.76 -14.43
N ARG A 157 4.06 -51.21 -13.25
CA ARG A 157 2.76 -50.64 -12.95
C ARG A 157 2.61 -49.44 -13.87
N ASP A 158 1.91 -49.58 -14.99
CA ASP A 158 1.86 -48.57 -16.03
C ASP A 158 1.24 -47.27 -15.49
N TYR A 159 2.09 -46.32 -15.10
CA TYR A 159 1.67 -45.01 -14.61
C TYR A 159 1.28 -44.02 -15.73
N SER A 160 1.41 -44.46 -16.99
CA SER A 160 1.07 -43.69 -18.20
C SER A 160 -0.31 -42.99 -18.15
N PRO A 161 -1.40 -43.64 -17.67
CA PRO A 161 -2.71 -42.98 -17.58
C PRO A 161 -2.74 -41.80 -16.60
N TYR A 162 -1.96 -41.86 -15.51
CA TYR A 162 -1.93 -40.77 -14.52
C TYR A 162 -1.24 -39.53 -15.08
N PHE A 163 -0.21 -39.67 -15.91
CA PHE A 163 0.44 -38.52 -16.55
C PHE A 163 -0.53 -37.73 -17.43
N LYS A 164 -1.40 -38.41 -18.18
CA LYS A 164 -2.45 -37.76 -18.97
C LYS A 164 -3.42 -36.96 -18.08
N THR A 165 -3.88 -37.55 -16.97
CA THR A 165 -4.77 -36.84 -16.04
C THR A 165 -4.08 -35.65 -15.36
N ILE A 166 -2.78 -35.77 -15.05
CA ILE A 166 -1.98 -34.68 -14.48
C ILE A 166 -1.83 -33.54 -15.49
N GLU A 167 -1.60 -33.86 -16.76
CA GLU A 167 -1.50 -32.85 -17.82
C GLU A 167 -2.83 -32.12 -18.04
N GLU A 168 -3.94 -32.85 -18.12
CA GLU A 168 -5.29 -32.26 -18.21
C GLU A 168 -5.60 -31.36 -17.00
N LEU A 169 -5.20 -31.74 -15.78
CA LEU A 169 -5.36 -30.90 -14.59
C LEU A 169 -4.48 -29.65 -14.64
N ARG A 170 -3.23 -29.77 -15.12
CA ARG A 170 -2.34 -28.61 -15.29
C ARG A 170 -2.86 -27.64 -16.33
N ASP A 171 -3.45 -28.14 -17.41
CA ASP A 171 -4.09 -27.32 -18.44
C ASP A 171 -5.31 -26.59 -17.88
N LYS A 172 -6.16 -27.27 -17.09
CA LYS A 172 -7.29 -26.63 -16.39
C LYS A 172 -6.83 -25.54 -15.42
N ILE A 173 -5.76 -25.78 -14.66
CA ILE A 173 -5.19 -24.77 -13.75
C ILE A 173 -4.68 -23.57 -14.54
N ARG A 174 -3.98 -23.80 -15.66
CA ARG A 174 -3.49 -22.72 -16.53
C ARG A 174 -4.64 -21.90 -17.15
N ALA A 175 -5.67 -22.57 -17.65
CA ALA A 175 -6.87 -21.91 -18.17
C ALA A 175 -7.56 -21.06 -17.08
N ALA A 176 -7.77 -21.64 -15.89
CA ALA A 176 -8.35 -20.93 -14.76
C ALA A 176 -7.50 -19.73 -14.29
N ALA A 177 -6.17 -19.83 -14.36
CA ALA A 177 -5.27 -18.72 -14.03
C ALA A 177 -5.37 -17.57 -15.05
N ILE A 178 -5.52 -17.89 -16.34
CA ILE A 178 -5.75 -16.90 -17.41
C ILE A 178 -7.11 -16.22 -17.22
N ASP A 179 -8.16 -17.01 -16.96
CA ASP A 179 -9.51 -16.48 -16.72
C ASP A 179 -9.56 -15.61 -15.46
N ASN A 180 -8.87 -16.02 -14.39
CA ASN A 180 -8.74 -15.21 -13.17
C ASN A 180 -8.06 -13.87 -13.47
N SER A 181 -6.95 -13.89 -14.23
CA SER A 181 -6.24 -12.67 -14.64
C SER A 181 -7.13 -11.75 -15.49
N ARG A 182 -7.93 -12.32 -16.41
CA ARG A 182 -8.91 -11.58 -17.21
C ARG A 182 -9.96 -10.90 -16.33
N VAL A 183 -10.55 -11.63 -15.38
CA VAL A 183 -11.55 -11.08 -14.46
C VAL A 183 -10.97 -9.96 -13.61
N ILE A 184 -9.72 -10.08 -13.14
CA ILE A 184 -9.03 -9.01 -12.40
C ILE A 184 -8.92 -7.75 -13.27
N LEU A 185 -8.53 -7.87 -14.54
CA LEU A 185 -8.45 -6.73 -15.45
C LEU A 185 -9.82 -6.09 -15.71
N GLU A 186 -10.88 -6.89 -15.84
CA GLU A 186 -12.25 -6.39 -15.99
C GLU A 186 -12.71 -5.65 -14.71
N ILE A 187 -12.35 -6.14 -13.52
CA ILE A 187 -12.61 -5.46 -12.24
C ILE A 187 -11.87 -4.13 -12.16
N ASP A 188 -10.59 -4.10 -12.53
CA ASP A 188 -9.79 -2.89 -12.48
C ASP A 188 -10.30 -1.85 -13.49
N ASN A 189 -10.70 -2.27 -14.69
CA ASN A 189 -11.35 -1.40 -15.67
C ASN A 189 -12.68 -0.83 -15.13
N ALA A 190 -13.54 -1.69 -14.57
CA ALA A 190 -14.80 -1.23 -13.98
C ALA A 190 -14.60 -0.25 -12.82
N ARG A 191 -13.55 -0.46 -11.99
CA ARG A 191 -13.17 0.47 -10.92
C ARG A 191 -12.70 1.81 -11.46
N LEU A 192 -11.81 1.81 -12.45
CA LEU A 192 -11.34 3.04 -13.10
C LEU A 192 -12.49 3.81 -13.75
N ALA A 193 -13.42 3.12 -14.40
CA ALA A 193 -14.62 3.74 -14.98
C ALA A 193 -15.54 4.32 -13.89
N ALA A 194 -15.73 3.62 -12.78
CA ALA A 194 -16.51 4.12 -11.64
C ALA A 194 -15.87 5.37 -11.02
N ASP A 195 -14.55 5.39 -10.86
CA ASP A 195 -13.83 6.56 -10.35
C ASP A 195 -13.89 7.75 -11.33
N ASP A 196 -13.81 7.52 -12.63
CA ASP A 196 -14.00 8.57 -13.64
C ASP A 196 -15.41 9.18 -13.56
N PHE A 197 -16.44 8.35 -13.42
CA PHE A 197 -17.81 8.85 -13.21
C PHE A 197 -17.98 9.57 -11.88
N ARG A 198 -17.33 9.10 -10.81
CA ARG A 198 -17.34 9.77 -9.50
C ARG A 198 -16.72 11.17 -9.59
N LEU A 199 -15.55 11.30 -10.22
CA LEU A 199 -14.89 12.59 -10.41
C LEU A 199 -15.72 13.54 -11.29
N LYS A 200 -16.32 13.02 -12.36
CA LYS A 200 -17.25 13.80 -13.21
C LYS A 200 -18.47 14.29 -12.42
N TYR A 201 -19.04 13.43 -11.59
CA TYR A 201 -20.16 13.80 -10.73
C TYR A 201 -19.77 14.86 -9.70
N GLU A 202 -18.62 14.72 -9.03
CA GLU A 202 -18.12 15.70 -8.06
C GLU A 202 -17.86 17.07 -8.71
N ASN A 203 -17.30 17.08 -9.93
CA ASN A 203 -17.09 18.33 -10.68
C ASN A 203 -18.42 18.97 -11.09
N GLU A 204 -19.36 18.20 -11.63
CA GLU A 204 -20.69 18.70 -12.01
C GLU A 204 -21.45 19.22 -10.78
N LEU A 205 -21.37 18.53 -9.65
CA LEU A 205 -21.96 18.96 -8.39
C LEU A 205 -21.37 20.30 -7.93
N ALA A 206 -20.04 20.46 -8.00
CA ALA A 206 -19.38 21.71 -7.63
C ALA A 206 -19.80 22.87 -8.55
N LEU A 207 -19.88 22.63 -9.87
CA LEU A 207 -20.40 23.61 -10.82
C LEU A 207 -21.84 23.98 -10.52
N ARG A 208 -22.69 22.98 -10.22
CA ARG A 208 -24.09 23.21 -9.88
C ARG A 208 -24.26 24.05 -8.63
N GLN A 209 -23.48 23.76 -7.57
CA GLN A 209 -23.47 24.56 -6.35
C GLN A 209 -22.99 26.00 -6.61
N GLY A 210 -22.00 26.19 -7.49
CA GLY A 210 -21.58 27.53 -7.93
C GLY A 210 -22.72 28.30 -8.60
N VAL A 211 -23.41 27.68 -9.56
CA VAL A 211 -24.55 28.29 -10.25
C VAL A 211 -25.71 28.56 -9.27
N GLU A 212 -25.99 27.67 -8.33
CA GLU A 212 -27.00 27.89 -7.30
C GLU A 212 -26.65 29.06 -6.37
N ALA A 213 -25.36 29.22 -6.02
CA ALA A 213 -24.88 30.38 -5.27
C ALA A 213 -25.08 31.68 -6.06
N ASP A 214 -24.76 31.68 -7.36
CA ASP A 214 -24.96 32.84 -8.25
C ASP A 214 -26.45 33.19 -8.38
N ILE A 215 -27.33 32.21 -8.57
CA ILE A 215 -28.79 32.42 -8.61
C ILE A 215 -29.28 33.05 -7.31
N ASN A 216 -28.82 32.54 -6.16
CA ASN A 216 -29.18 33.11 -4.86
C ASN A 216 -28.62 34.53 -4.69
N GLY A 217 -27.42 34.82 -5.20
CA GLY A 217 -26.85 36.16 -5.26
C GLY A 217 -27.70 37.11 -6.10
N LEU A 218 -28.07 36.70 -7.32
CA LEU A 218 -28.92 37.48 -8.23
C LEU A 218 -30.31 37.75 -7.64
N ARG A 219 -30.89 36.79 -6.90
CA ARG A 219 -32.15 37.01 -6.18
C ARG A 219 -32.02 38.10 -5.11
N ARG A 220 -30.93 38.13 -4.34
CA ARG A 220 -30.68 39.21 -3.37
C ARG A 220 -30.54 40.57 -4.05
N VAL A 221 -29.82 40.63 -5.17
CA VAL A 221 -29.68 41.88 -5.94
C VAL A 221 -31.03 42.34 -6.49
N LEU A 222 -31.89 41.41 -6.94
CA LEU A 222 -33.25 41.74 -7.37
C LEU A 222 -34.09 42.31 -6.22
N ASP A 223 -34.01 41.73 -5.03
CA ASP A 223 -34.72 42.21 -3.85
C ASP A 223 -34.25 43.62 -3.45
N GLU A 224 -32.94 43.86 -3.47
CA GLU A 224 -32.34 45.18 -3.21
C GLU A 224 -32.76 46.23 -4.26
N LEU A 225 -32.73 45.87 -5.54
CA LEU A 225 -33.23 46.73 -6.63
C LEU A 225 -34.73 47.02 -6.48
N THR A 226 -35.50 46.05 -6.00
CA THR A 226 -36.94 46.25 -5.76
C THR A 226 -37.17 47.23 -4.61
N LEU A 227 -36.40 47.11 -3.52
CA LEU A 227 -36.47 48.06 -2.40
C LEU A 227 -36.07 49.48 -2.81
N THR A 228 -34.95 49.64 -3.51
CA THR A 228 -34.51 50.96 -4.02
C THR A 228 -35.50 51.57 -5.01
N LYS A 229 -36.12 50.75 -5.87
CA LYS A 229 -37.20 51.19 -6.74
C LYS A 229 -38.39 51.72 -5.94
N THR A 230 -38.86 50.98 -4.93
CA THR A 230 -40.00 51.43 -4.10
C THR A 230 -39.69 52.70 -3.31
N ASP A 231 -38.45 52.87 -2.85
CA ASP A 231 -38.01 54.10 -2.17
C ASP A 231 -38.03 55.30 -3.12
N LEU A 232 -37.51 55.14 -4.35
CA LEU A 232 -37.57 56.18 -5.38
C LEU A 232 -39.01 56.50 -5.81
N GLU A 233 -39.90 55.50 -5.91
CA GLU A 233 -41.32 55.70 -6.19
C GLU A 233 -42.00 56.52 -5.08
N MET A 234 -41.70 56.23 -3.80
CA MET A 234 -42.18 57.00 -2.66
C MET A 234 -41.66 58.45 -2.68
N GLN A 235 -40.38 58.65 -3.01
CA GLN A 235 -39.82 60.00 -3.17
C GLN A 235 -40.51 60.78 -4.29
N ILE A 236 -40.76 60.14 -5.44
CA ILE A 236 -41.50 60.76 -6.55
C ILE A 236 -42.92 61.16 -6.12
N GLU A 237 -43.63 60.28 -5.42
CA GLU A 237 -44.98 60.58 -4.95
C GLU A 237 -44.97 61.75 -3.95
N SER A 238 -44.03 61.76 -2.99
CA SER A 238 -43.89 62.87 -2.04
C SER A 238 -43.62 64.20 -2.73
N LEU A 239 -42.75 64.23 -3.76
CA LEU A 239 -42.47 65.44 -4.53
C LEU A 239 -43.68 65.87 -5.37
N ASN A 240 -44.47 64.93 -5.89
CA ASN A 240 -45.72 65.24 -6.59
C ASN A 240 -46.77 65.83 -5.64
N GLU A 241 -46.89 65.30 -4.42
CA GLU A 241 -47.75 65.85 -3.37
C GLU A 241 -47.32 67.26 -2.97
N GLU A 242 -46.03 67.50 -2.77
CA GLU A 242 -45.48 68.83 -2.51
C GLU A 242 -45.78 69.81 -3.66
N LEU A 243 -45.60 69.39 -4.91
CA LEU A 243 -45.90 70.21 -6.08
C LEU A 243 -47.39 70.54 -6.17
N ALA A 244 -48.26 69.56 -5.92
CA ALA A 244 -49.71 69.76 -5.86
C ALA A 244 -50.10 70.72 -4.74
N TYR A 245 -49.49 70.58 -3.56
CA TYR A 245 -49.69 71.46 -2.42
C TYR A 245 -49.28 72.91 -2.73
N LEU A 246 -48.09 73.11 -3.31
CA LEU A 246 -47.61 74.44 -3.72
C LEU A 246 -48.52 75.08 -4.78
N LYS A 247 -48.98 74.31 -5.78
CA LYS A 247 -49.92 74.80 -6.79
C LYS A 247 -51.25 75.23 -6.18
N LYS A 248 -51.81 74.42 -5.28
CA LYS A 248 -53.06 74.74 -4.58
C LYS A 248 -52.90 75.99 -3.72
N ASN A 249 -51.81 76.09 -2.96
CA ASN A 249 -51.53 77.27 -2.14
C ASN A 249 -51.39 78.54 -3.02
N HIS A 250 -50.68 78.44 -4.14
CA HIS A 250 -50.59 79.56 -5.09
C HIS A 250 -51.95 79.96 -5.67
N GLU A 251 -52.80 78.98 -6.03
CA GLU A 251 -54.15 79.25 -6.54
C GLU A 251 -55.04 79.91 -5.47
N GLU A 252 -54.95 79.46 -4.22
CA GLU A 252 -55.64 80.07 -3.07
C GLU A 252 -55.15 81.49 -2.81
N GLU A 253 -53.83 81.72 -2.77
CA GLU A 253 -53.24 83.06 -2.64
C GLU A 253 -53.68 83.99 -3.79
N MET A 254 -53.67 83.51 -5.03
CA MET A 254 -54.14 84.30 -6.18
C MET A 254 -55.64 84.62 -6.08
N LYS A 255 -56.46 83.68 -5.59
CA LYS A 255 -57.89 83.95 -5.28
C LYS A 255 -58.04 84.97 -4.17
N GLU A 256 -57.25 84.87 -3.11
CA GLU A 256 -57.24 85.86 -2.01
C GLU A 256 -56.79 87.25 -2.49
N PHE A 257 -55.73 87.34 -3.30
CA PHE A 257 -55.31 88.61 -3.91
C PHE A 257 -56.38 89.16 -4.85
N SER A 258 -57.01 88.31 -5.67
CA SER A 258 -58.14 88.70 -6.50
C SER A 258 -59.32 89.21 -5.68
N ASN A 259 -59.63 88.57 -4.55
CA ASN A 259 -60.69 88.98 -3.63
C ASN A 259 -60.32 90.28 -2.88
N ARG A 260 -59.05 90.47 -2.52
CA ARG A 260 -58.53 91.71 -1.90
C ARG A 260 -58.52 92.89 -2.87
N VAL A 261 -58.32 92.65 -4.16
CA VAL A 261 -58.40 93.70 -5.20
C VAL A 261 -59.85 94.14 -5.49
N VAL A 262 -60.86 93.33 -5.13
CA VAL A 262 -62.30 93.65 -5.34
C VAL A 262 -62.99 94.22 -4.09
N GLY A 263 -62.35 94.19 -2.92
CA GLY A 263 -62.98 94.55 -1.64
C GLY A 263 -62.21 95.58 -0.84
N GLN A 264 -62.09 96.82 -1.32
CA GLN A 264 -61.78 97.95 -0.44
C GLN A 264 -63.10 98.42 0.20
N VAL A 265 -63.52 97.76 1.29
CA VAL A 265 -64.68 98.20 2.10
C VAL A 265 -64.29 98.21 3.58
N ASN A 266 -64.29 99.42 4.11
CA ASN A 266 -64.21 99.77 5.52
C ASN A 266 -65.47 99.28 6.23
N VAL A 267 -65.36 98.49 7.30
CA VAL A 267 -66.50 98.19 8.20
C VAL A 267 -66.04 98.29 9.64
N GLU A 268 -66.58 99.30 10.31
CA GLU A 268 -66.47 99.58 11.73
C GLU A 268 -67.33 98.58 12.53
N MET A 269 -66.69 97.96 13.51
CA MET A 269 -67.11 97.73 14.90
C MET A 269 -68.63 97.62 15.21
N ASP A 270 -69.02 96.49 15.81
CA ASP A 270 -70.07 96.48 16.83
C ASP A 270 -69.69 95.49 17.96
N ALA A 271 -69.52 96.03 19.17
CA ALA A 271 -69.06 95.32 20.35
C ALA A 271 -70.25 95.07 21.28
N THR A 272 -70.64 93.80 21.41
CA THR A 272 -71.66 93.33 22.35
C THR A 272 -71.09 93.17 23.78
N PRO A 273 -71.94 93.22 24.84
CA PRO A 273 -71.53 93.61 26.19
C PRO A 273 -70.67 92.57 26.90
N GLY A 274 -69.71 93.06 27.68
CA GLY A 274 -68.59 92.32 28.24
C GLY A 274 -68.94 91.12 29.10
N VAL A 275 -68.60 89.93 28.59
CA VAL A 275 -68.13 88.82 29.43
C VAL A 275 -66.87 89.32 30.13
N ASP A 276 -66.73 89.03 31.43
CA ASP A 276 -65.57 89.42 32.26
C ASP A 276 -64.28 88.85 31.65
N LEU A 277 -63.68 89.65 30.78
CA LEU A 277 -62.59 89.29 29.89
C LEU A 277 -61.37 88.88 30.70
N THR A 278 -61.21 89.46 31.89
CA THR A 278 -60.19 89.14 32.87
C THR A 278 -60.28 87.69 33.34
N ARG A 279 -61.49 87.17 33.59
CA ARG A 279 -61.69 85.77 34.00
C ARG A 279 -61.42 84.80 32.85
N VAL A 280 -61.93 85.10 31.65
CA VAL A 280 -61.72 84.26 30.46
C VAL A 280 -60.26 84.26 30.00
N LEU A 281 -59.58 85.40 30.09
CA LEU A 281 -58.14 85.50 29.80
C LEU A 281 -57.30 84.76 30.85
N ALA A 282 -57.67 84.79 32.13
CA ALA A 282 -57.01 84.02 33.18
C ALA A 282 -57.21 82.51 32.98
N GLU A 283 -58.44 82.07 32.69
CA GLU A 283 -58.79 80.66 32.43
C GLU A 283 -58.10 80.15 31.14
N MET A 284 -58.03 80.96 30.08
CA MET A 284 -57.24 80.66 28.88
C MET A 284 -55.75 80.53 29.22
N ARG A 285 -55.20 81.44 30.04
CA ARG A 285 -53.79 81.40 30.42
C ARG A 285 -53.45 80.14 31.22
N GLU A 286 -54.32 79.77 32.17
CA GLU A 286 -54.19 78.54 32.95
C GLU A 286 -54.31 77.28 32.07
N GLN A 287 -55.24 77.26 31.10
CA GLN A 287 -55.34 76.18 30.11
C GLN A 287 -54.08 76.06 29.22
N TYR A 288 -53.53 77.19 28.77
CA TYR A 288 -52.29 77.20 28.00
C TYR A 288 -51.08 76.77 28.83
N GLU A 289 -51.00 77.21 30.09
CA GLU A 289 -49.93 76.84 31.01
C GLU A 289 -50.01 75.34 31.36
N ALA A 290 -51.21 74.81 31.60
CA ALA A 290 -51.45 73.38 31.79
C ALA A 290 -51.14 72.56 30.52
N MET A 291 -51.48 73.06 29.33
CA MET A 291 -51.17 72.41 28.06
C MET A 291 -49.67 72.43 27.77
N ALA A 292 -48.99 73.54 28.04
CA ALA A 292 -47.54 73.66 27.89
C ALA A 292 -46.81 72.74 28.87
N GLU A 293 -47.26 72.67 30.12
CA GLU A 293 -46.68 71.77 31.11
C GLU A 293 -46.95 70.29 30.79
N LYS A 294 -48.15 69.98 30.28
CA LYS A 294 -48.48 68.64 29.78
C LYS A 294 -47.61 68.24 28.59
N ASN A 295 -47.45 69.13 27.61
CA ASN A 295 -46.60 68.89 26.44
C ASN A 295 -45.12 68.72 26.85
N ARG A 296 -44.62 69.54 27.77
CA ARG A 296 -43.28 69.40 28.33
C ARG A 296 -43.09 68.02 28.98
N ARG A 297 -44.03 67.59 29.82
CA ARG A 297 -43.98 66.28 30.48
C ARG A 297 -44.05 65.12 29.48
N GLU A 298 -44.95 65.19 28.51
CA GLU A 298 -45.09 64.17 27.46
C GLU A 298 -43.82 64.09 26.59
N ALA A 299 -43.18 65.21 26.30
CA ALA A 299 -41.89 65.24 25.61
C ALA A 299 -40.78 64.60 26.47
N GLU A 300 -40.68 64.95 27.75
CA GLU A 300 -39.73 64.36 28.70
C GLU A 300 -39.94 62.84 28.82
N GLU A 301 -41.18 62.38 28.98
CA GLU A 301 -41.54 60.95 29.04
C GLU A 301 -41.21 60.23 27.73
N TRP A 302 -41.49 60.85 26.58
CA TRP A 302 -41.16 60.30 25.26
C TRP A 302 -39.66 60.17 25.06
N PHE A 303 -38.88 61.19 25.42
CA PHE A 303 -37.41 61.14 25.37
C PHE A 303 -36.86 60.08 26.33
N ASN A 304 -37.33 60.02 27.57
CA ASN A 304 -36.92 59.01 28.54
C ASN A 304 -37.21 57.59 28.03
N LYS A 305 -38.40 57.36 27.46
CA LYS A 305 -38.77 56.07 26.87
C LYS A 305 -37.85 55.71 25.69
N LYS A 306 -37.50 56.68 24.84
CA LYS A 306 -36.60 56.44 23.69
C LYS A 306 -35.16 56.16 24.15
N ILE A 307 -34.68 56.87 25.17
CA ILE A 307 -33.37 56.62 25.78
C ILE A 307 -33.33 55.24 26.44
N GLU A 308 -34.38 54.83 27.15
CA GLU A 308 -34.46 53.50 27.75
C GLU A 308 -34.45 52.38 26.71
N GLU A 309 -35.18 52.54 25.61
CA GLU A 309 -35.19 51.60 24.49
C GLU A 309 -33.81 51.50 23.84
N LEU A 310 -33.18 52.64 23.55
CA LEU A 310 -31.83 52.68 23.01
C LEU A 310 -30.81 52.04 23.97
N ASN A 311 -30.92 52.29 25.27
CA ASN A 311 -30.04 51.70 26.27
C ASN A 311 -30.20 50.18 26.34
N LYS A 312 -31.44 49.66 26.27
CA LYS A 312 -31.69 48.21 26.18
C LYS A 312 -31.07 47.61 24.93
N GLU A 313 -31.20 48.27 23.78
CA GLU A 313 -30.59 47.83 22.53
C GLU A 313 -29.06 47.85 22.58
N VAL A 314 -28.46 48.89 23.16
CA VAL A 314 -27.01 48.99 23.37
C VAL A 314 -26.51 47.89 24.29
N ILE A 315 -27.20 47.58 25.39
CA ILE A 315 -26.84 46.48 26.30
C ILE A 315 -26.93 45.13 25.57
N SER A 316 -28.02 44.89 24.84
CA SER A 316 -28.23 43.69 24.02
C SER A 316 -27.11 43.52 22.98
N SER A 317 -26.86 44.56 22.19
CA SER A 317 -25.83 44.58 21.16
C SER A 317 -24.44 44.36 21.76
N THR A 318 -24.13 45.02 22.89
CA THR A 318 -22.86 44.83 23.61
C THR A 318 -22.70 43.39 24.10
N ALA A 319 -23.76 42.77 24.63
CA ALA A 319 -23.73 41.39 25.07
C ALA A 319 -23.46 40.43 23.90
N LEU A 320 -24.14 40.60 22.77
CA LEU A 320 -23.92 39.81 21.55
C LEU A 320 -22.50 39.97 20.99
N ILE A 321 -21.95 41.18 21.04
CA ILE A 321 -20.56 41.43 20.64
C ILE A 321 -19.59 40.69 21.56
N GLN A 322 -19.83 40.69 22.88
CA GLN A 322 -18.98 39.96 23.82
C GLN A 322 -19.06 38.45 23.63
N THR A 323 -20.26 37.89 23.43
CA THR A 323 -20.42 36.44 23.18
C THR A 323 -19.75 36.02 21.88
N SER A 324 -19.97 36.76 20.79
CA SER A 324 -19.30 36.51 19.50
C SER A 324 -17.78 36.61 19.64
N LYS A 325 -17.27 37.59 20.39
CA LYS A 325 -15.83 37.71 20.67
C LYS A 325 -15.30 36.50 21.42
N THR A 326 -16.02 35.99 22.43
CA THR A 326 -15.60 34.79 23.17
C THR A 326 -15.60 33.55 22.27
N GLU A 327 -16.63 33.35 21.45
CA GLU A 327 -16.72 32.26 20.49
C GLU A 327 -15.56 32.29 19.48
N ILE A 328 -15.24 33.47 18.93
CA ILE A 328 -14.08 33.64 18.04
C ILE A 328 -12.77 33.26 18.74
N THR A 329 -12.60 33.65 20.01
CA THR A 329 -11.37 33.29 20.75
C THR A 329 -11.28 31.81 21.07
N GLU A 330 -12.41 31.14 21.32
CA GLU A 330 -12.48 29.71 21.57
C GLU A 330 -12.20 28.92 20.28
N LEU A 331 -12.83 29.30 19.16
CA LEU A 331 -12.57 28.73 17.84
C LEU A 331 -11.10 28.91 17.41
N ARG A 332 -10.48 30.05 17.74
CA ARG A 332 -9.04 30.24 17.50
C ARG A 332 -8.18 29.30 18.33
N ARG A 333 -8.53 29.06 19.60
CA ARG A 333 -7.82 28.09 20.45
C ARG A 333 -7.98 26.66 19.94
N THR A 334 -9.19 26.26 19.54
CA THR A 334 -9.43 24.92 19.00
C THR A 334 -8.71 24.71 17.68
N LEU A 335 -8.70 25.70 16.79
CA LEU A 335 -7.93 25.67 15.54
C LEU A 335 -6.43 25.49 15.83
N GLN A 336 -5.86 26.28 16.73
CA GLN A 336 -4.44 26.13 17.12
C GLN A 336 -4.15 24.75 17.72
N GLY A 337 -5.05 24.21 18.55
CA GLY A 337 -4.92 22.86 19.09
C GLY A 337 -4.92 21.78 18.01
N LEU A 338 -5.85 21.89 17.04
CA LEU A 338 -5.94 20.98 15.89
C LEU A 338 -4.72 21.09 14.96
N GLU A 339 -4.17 22.30 14.79
CA GLU A 339 -2.97 22.51 13.99
C GLU A 339 -1.73 21.88 14.64
N ILE A 340 -1.58 22.00 15.97
CA ILE A 340 -0.52 21.33 16.72
C ILE A 340 -0.67 19.81 16.63
N GLU A 341 -1.89 19.29 16.79
CA GLU A 341 -2.16 17.86 16.65
C GLU A 341 -1.82 17.38 15.23
N LEU A 342 -2.18 18.14 14.19
CA LEU A 342 -1.81 17.83 12.81
C LEU A 342 -0.29 17.78 12.63
N GLN A 343 0.45 18.75 13.16
CA GLN A 343 1.92 18.76 13.08
C GLN A 343 2.54 17.57 13.85
N SER A 344 1.99 17.24 15.02
CA SER A 344 2.38 16.06 15.79
C SER A 344 2.19 14.77 14.98
N GLN A 345 1.01 14.58 14.38
CA GLN A 345 0.70 13.42 13.55
C GLN A 345 1.56 13.32 12.29
N LEU A 346 1.91 14.47 11.67
CA LEU A 346 2.85 14.49 10.56
C LEU A 346 4.26 14.07 11.00
N SER A 347 4.70 14.53 12.17
CA SER A 347 5.99 14.13 12.75
C SER A 347 6.04 12.64 13.10
N THR A 348 4.96 12.08 13.68
CA THR A 348 4.89 10.64 14.00
C THR A 348 4.89 9.80 12.72
N LYS A 349 4.11 10.21 11.71
CA LYS A 349 4.10 9.57 10.39
C LYS A 349 5.49 9.54 9.77
N ALA A 350 6.19 10.68 9.73
CA ALA A 350 7.54 10.76 9.17
C ALA A 350 8.52 9.86 9.93
N GLY A 351 8.39 9.79 11.27
CA GLY A 351 9.19 8.87 12.09
C GLY A 351 8.94 7.39 11.76
N LEU A 352 7.68 7.01 11.56
CA LEU A 352 7.31 5.63 11.18
C LEU A 352 7.77 5.28 9.76
N GLU A 353 7.63 6.19 8.80
CA GLU A 353 8.14 6.00 7.43
C GLU A 353 9.66 5.83 7.43
N ASN A 354 10.40 6.62 8.22
CA ASN A 354 11.84 6.48 8.35
C ASN A 354 12.25 5.15 9.02
N SER A 355 11.54 4.74 10.09
CA SER A 355 11.79 3.45 10.72
C SER A 355 11.50 2.28 9.78
N LEU A 356 10.46 2.37 8.95
CA LEU A 356 10.16 1.37 7.93
C LEU A 356 11.29 1.28 6.92
N ALA A 357 11.71 2.42 6.34
CA ALA A 357 12.81 2.48 5.38
C ALA A 357 14.13 1.94 5.96
N GLU A 358 14.44 2.24 7.23
CA GLU A 358 15.61 1.70 7.93
C GLU A 358 15.54 0.18 8.06
N THR A 359 14.38 -0.37 8.44
CA THR A 359 14.21 -1.84 8.55
C THR A 359 14.31 -2.53 7.19
N GLU A 360 13.69 -1.97 6.15
CA GLU A 360 13.78 -2.48 4.78
C GLU A 360 15.22 -2.47 4.28
N CYS A 361 15.96 -1.38 4.50
CA CYS A 361 17.37 -1.27 4.14
C CYS A 361 18.24 -2.31 4.88
N ARG A 362 17.98 -2.51 6.17
CA ARG A 362 18.67 -3.52 6.99
C ARG A 362 18.43 -4.92 6.45
N TYR A 363 17.17 -5.29 6.14
CA TYR A 363 16.85 -6.60 5.59
C TYR A 363 17.40 -6.79 4.18
N ALA A 364 17.36 -5.76 3.33
CA ALA A 364 17.97 -5.79 2.01
C ALA A 364 19.49 -6.05 2.10
N THR A 365 20.18 -5.41 3.04
CA THR A 365 21.61 -5.63 3.29
C THR A 365 21.89 -7.06 3.77
N GLN A 366 21.08 -7.58 4.70
CA GLN A 366 21.19 -8.97 5.17
C GLN A 366 20.97 -9.98 4.04
N LEU A 367 19.97 -9.74 3.19
CA LEU A 367 19.70 -10.58 2.02
C LEU A 367 20.87 -10.56 1.05
N GLN A 368 21.46 -9.39 0.79
CA GLN A 368 22.64 -9.25 -0.06
C GLN A 368 23.85 -9.98 0.53
N GLN A 369 24.05 -9.95 1.85
CA GLN A 369 25.12 -10.70 2.52
C GLN A 369 24.93 -12.22 2.36
N ILE A 370 23.72 -12.72 2.58
CA ILE A 370 23.39 -14.15 2.40
C ILE A 370 23.57 -14.56 0.94
N GLN A 371 23.10 -13.75 -0.02
CA GLN A 371 23.29 -14.00 -1.45
C GLN A 371 24.78 -14.04 -1.83
N GLY A 372 25.60 -13.16 -1.24
CA GLY A 372 27.05 -13.17 -1.41
C GLY A 372 27.70 -14.45 -0.87
N LEU A 373 27.27 -14.91 0.31
CA LEU A 373 27.75 -16.18 0.88
C LEU A 373 27.37 -17.37 -0.01
N ILE A 374 26.11 -17.43 -0.46
CA ILE A 374 25.63 -18.47 -1.39
C ILE A 374 26.50 -18.48 -2.64
N GLY A 375 26.72 -17.31 -3.27
CA GLY A 375 27.55 -17.20 -4.46
C GLY A 375 29.00 -17.66 -4.22
N SER A 376 29.58 -17.37 -3.05
CA SER A 376 30.92 -17.85 -2.71
C SER A 376 31.01 -19.38 -2.55
N ILE A 377 29.99 -20.00 -1.94
CA ILE A 377 29.92 -21.45 -1.78
C ILE A 377 29.66 -22.14 -3.12
N GLU A 378 28.78 -21.58 -3.96
CA GLU A 378 28.53 -22.06 -5.32
C GLU A 378 29.81 -22.02 -6.17
N ALA A 379 30.60 -20.94 -6.06
CA ALA A 379 31.90 -20.83 -6.72
C ALA A 379 32.86 -21.93 -6.23
N GLN A 380 33.02 -22.12 -4.92
CA GLN A 380 33.86 -23.18 -4.36
C GLN A 380 33.42 -24.58 -4.80
N LEU A 381 32.11 -24.85 -4.85
CA LEU A 381 31.58 -26.12 -5.35
C LEU A 381 31.88 -26.32 -6.84
N SER A 382 31.83 -25.26 -7.64
CA SER A 382 32.17 -25.32 -9.06
C SER A 382 33.65 -25.59 -9.28
N GLU A 383 34.52 -24.97 -8.47
CA GLU A 383 35.97 -25.18 -8.50
C GLU A 383 36.33 -26.62 -8.12
N LEU A 384 35.78 -27.14 -7.01
CA LEU A 384 36.02 -28.53 -6.58
C LEU A 384 35.53 -29.55 -7.62
N ARG A 385 34.40 -29.29 -8.29
CA ARG A 385 33.91 -30.14 -9.39
C ARG A 385 34.89 -30.14 -10.56
N SER A 386 35.40 -28.97 -10.95
CA SER A 386 36.40 -28.84 -12.01
C SER A 386 37.70 -29.55 -11.65
N GLU A 387 38.16 -29.42 -10.41
CA GLU A 387 39.36 -30.10 -9.92
C GLU A 387 39.18 -31.63 -9.92
N MET A 388 38.03 -32.13 -9.45
CA MET A 388 37.69 -33.54 -9.47
C MET A 388 37.65 -34.11 -10.90
N GLU A 389 37.09 -33.35 -11.85
CA GLU A 389 37.06 -33.74 -13.26
C GLU A 389 38.46 -33.80 -13.87
N CYS A 390 39.32 -32.83 -13.53
CA CYS A 390 40.73 -32.83 -13.94
C CYS A 390 41.49 -34.03 -13.36
N GLN A 391 41.37 -34.29 -12.06
CA GLN A 391 41.97 -35.47 -11.41
C GLN A 391 41.46 -36.77 -12.04
N ASN A 392 40.17 -36.88 -12.36
CA ASN A 392 39.60 -38.05 -13.02
C ASN A 392 40.23 -38.29 -14.40
N GLN A 393 40.48 -37.22 -15.18
CA GLN A 393 41.17 -37.31 -16.46
C GLN A 393 42.63 -37.75 -16.28
N GLU A 394 43.35 -37.21 -15.29
CA GLU A 394 44.72 -37.63 -14.96
C GLU A 394 44.79 -39.11 -14.55
N TYR A 395 43.85 -39.57 -13.70
CA TYR A 395 43.75 -40.97 -13.30
C TYR A 395 43.50 -41.90 -14.51
N LYS A 396 42.64 -41.49 -15.46
CA LYS A 396 42.41 -42.25 -16.70
C LYS A 396 43.68 -42.34 -17.53
N MET A 397 44.40 -41.24 -17.73
CA MET A 397 45.67 -41.25 -18.46
C MET A 397 46.71 -42.15 -17.79
N LEU A 398 46.80 -42.11 -16.46
CA LEU A 398 47.72 -42.98 -15.71
C LEU A 398 47.34 -44.45 -15.82
N LEU A 399 46.05 -44.78 -15.81
CA LEU A 399 45.55 -46.13 -16.04
C LEU A 399 45.90 -46.62 -17.46
N ASP A 400 45.75 -45.78 -18.48
CA ASP A 400 46.13 -46.09 -19.86
C ASP A 400 47.64 -46.37 -19.98
N ILE A 401 48.48 -45.57 -19.31
CA ILE A 401 49.93 -45.80 -19.27
C ILE A 401 50.25 -47.10 -18.53
N LYS A 402 49.62 -47.36 -17.37
CA LYS A 402 49.80 -48.59 -16.59
C LYS A 402 49.45 -49.82 -17.43
N THR A 403 48.29 -49.82 -18.08
CA THR A 403 47.86 -50.95 -18.92
C THR A 403 48.80 -51.17 -20.09
N ARG A 404 49.34 -50.11 -20.71
CA ARG A 404 50.38 -50.22 -21.73
C ARG A 404 51.68 -50.83 -21.18
N LEU A 405 52.17 -50.36 -20.04
CA LEU A 405 53.37 -50.90 -19.41
C LEU A 405 53.19 -52.37 -19.00
N GLU A 406 52.01 -52.76 -18.52
CA GLU A 406 51.68 -54.16 -18.22
C GLU A 406 51.74 -55.04 -19.47
N GLN A 407 51.27 -54.53 -20.62
CA GLN A 407 51.42 -55.22 -21.91
C GLN A 407 52.89 -55.35 -22.31
N GLU A 408 53.70 -54.31 -22.16
CA GLU A 408 55.14 -54.35 -22.43
C GLU A 408 55.86 -55.35 -21.50
N ILE A 409 55.53 -55.39 -20.20
CA ILE A 409 56.08 -56.40 -19.27
C ILE A 409 55.66 -57.81 -19.68
N ALA A 410 54.41 -58.01 -20.11
CA ALA A 410 53.94 -59.32 -20.58
C ALA A 410 54.70 -59.78 -21.83
N THR A 411 54.98 -58.88 -22.78
CA THR A 411 55.80 -59.21 -23.95
C THR A 411 57.25 -59.50 -23.57
N TYR A 412 57.85 -58.72 -22.65
CA TYR A 412 59.19 -59.00 -22.13
C TYR A 412 59.24 -60.37 -21.43
N ARG A 413 58.26 -60.71 -20.59
CA ARG A 413 58.18 -62.04 -19.94
C ARG A 413 58.08 -63.16 -20.97
N SER A 414 57.25 -63.01 -22.00
CA SER A 414 57.12 -64.00 -23.08
C SER A 414 58.42 -64.17 -23.89
N LEU A 415 59.17 -63.09 -24.14
CA LEU A 415 60.49 -63.16 -24.77
C LEU A 415 61.51 -63.89 -23.89
N LEU A 416 61.52 -63.61 -22.57
CA LEU A 416 62.38 -64.31 -21.62
C LEU A 416 62.02 -65.80 -21.54
N GLU A 417 60.74 -66.16 -21.41
CA GLU A 417 60.29 -67.56 -21.44
C GLU A 417 60.61 -68.26 -22.77
N GLY A 418 60.52 -67.55 -23.91
CA GLY A 418 60.92 -68.06 -25.22
C GLY A 418 62.44 -68.21 -25.38
N GLN A 419 63.23 -67.46 -24.62
CA GLN A 419 64.69 -67.58 -24.57
C GLN A 419 65.14 -68.65 -23.56
N ASP A 420 64.43 -68.80 -22.44
CA ASP A 420 64.57 -69.91 -21.50
C ASP A 420 64.15 -71.24 -22.15
N ALA A 421 63.18 -71.25 -23.07
CA ALA A 421 62.87 -72.40 -23.92
C ALA A 421 64.01 -72.73 -24.92
N LYS A 422 64.80 -71.74 -25.35
CA LYS A 422 66.00 -71.96 -26.17
C LYS A 422 67.24 -72.34 -25.34
N LEU A 423 67.35 -71.89 -24.09
CA LEU A 423 68.41 -72.30 -23.16
C LEU A 423 68.16 -73.69 -22.56
N THR A 424 66.89 -74.05 -22.30
CA THR A 424 66.47 -75.42 -21.95
C THR A 424 66.47 -76.36 -23.16
N GLY A 425 66.61 -75.83 -24.38
CA GLY A 425 66.98 -76.59 -25.58
C GLY A 425 68.35 -77.28 -25.53
N PHE A 426 69.15 -77.05 -24.47
CA PHE A 426 70.37 -77.81 -24.18
C PHE A 426 70.32 -78.69 -22.93
N ALA A 427 69.16 -78.82 -22.26
CA ALA A 427 68.99 -79.81 -21.20
C ALA A 427 67.63 -80.51 -21.30
N THR A 428 67.68 -81.66 -21.98
CA THR A 428 66.80 -82.83 -21.85
C THR A 428 65.33 -82.68 -22.23
N GLY A 429 65.01 -83.35 -23.35
CA GLY A 429 63.68 -83.44 -23.93
C GLY A 429 62.64 -84.19 -23.11
N GLY A 430 61.39 -83.93 -23.48
CA GLY A 430 60.30 -84.91 -23.46
C GLY A 430 59.24 -84.69 -22.39
N ASN A 431 58.18 -83.94 -22.71
CA ASN A 431 56.91 -84.56 -23.10
C ASN A 431 55.83 -83.52 -23.41
N VAL A 432 55.20 -83.75 -24.55
CA VAL A 432 53.99 -83.08 -25.04
C VAL A 432 52.80 -83.59 -24.22
N THR A 433 51.94 -82.69 -23.75
CA THR A 433 50.52 -83.02 -23.56
C THR A 433 49.68 -81.78 -23.82
N HIS A 434 48.97 -81.82 -24.95
CA HIS A 434 47.94 -80.85 -25.31
C HIS A 434 46.77 -80.94 -24.33
N SER A 435 46.29 -79.79 -23.84
CA SER A 435 44.89 -79.67 -23.45
C SER A 435 44.38 -78.30 -23.88
N ALA A 436 43.39 -78.34 -24.76
CA ALA A 436 42.73 -77.21 -25.37
C ALA A 436 41.84 -76.47 -24.35
N THR A 437 41.83 -75.14 -24.38
CA THR A 437 40.70 -74.37 -23.85
C THR A 437 40.50 -73.06 -24.63
N ILE A 438 39.53 -73.14 -25.55
CA ILE A 438 38.44 -72.21 -25.84
C ILE A 438 38.75 -70.70 -25.92
N THR A 439 38.70 -70.25 -27.17
CA THR A 439 38.51 -68.90 -27.69
C THR A 439 37.27 -68.19 -27.12
N ALA A 440 37.43 -66.94 -26.68
CA ALA A 440 36.36 -65.95 -26.65
C ALA A 440 36.90 -64.58 -27.08
N SER A 441 36.70 -64.26 -28.36
CA SER A 441 36.89 -62.93 -28.93
C SER A 441 35.54 -62.21 -28.90
N THR A 442 35.43 -61.02 -28.32
CA THR A 442 34.27 -60.14 -28.54
C THR A 442 34.70 -58.66 -28.47
N THR A 443 34.94 -58.15 -29.68
CA THR A 443 34.56 -56.83 -30.23
C THR A 443 34.72 -55.56 -29.39
N ILE A 444 35.64 -54.75 -29.89
CA ILE A 444 35.67 -53.29 -29.83
C ILE A 444 34.45 -52.74 -30.59
N SER A 445 33.70 -51.84 -29.96
CA SER A 445 32.70 -50.99 -30.61
C SER A 445 32.86 -49.54 -30.13
N SER A 446 33.61 -48.77 -30.92
CA SER A 446 33.61 -47.31 -30.91
C SER A 446 32.53 -46.81 -31.88
N SER A 447 31.58 -45.99 -31.43
CA SER A 447 30.95 -44.90 -32.21
C SER A 447 29.68 -44.40 -31.53
N GLY A 448 29.54 -43.09 -31.35
CA GLY A 448 28.24 -42.51 -30.97
C GLY A 448 28.28 -41.07 -30.45
N SER A 449 28.96 -40.17 -31.16
CA SER A 449 28.84 -38.73 -30.96
C SER A 449 27.39 -38.28 -31.21
N SER A 450 26.74 -37.61 -30.24
CA SER A 450 25.63 -36.68 -30.54
C SER A 450 25.40 -35.66 -29.43
N ASN A 451 25.49 -34.40 -29.87
CA ASN A 451 24.77 -33.21 -29.40
C ASN A 451 25.24 -32.50 -28.11
N GLY A 452 26.16 -31.56 -28.33
CA GLY A 452 26.19 -30.29 -27.60
C GLY A 452 25.05 -29.33 -28.00
N PRO A 453 24.92 -28.19 -27.29
CA PRO A 453 23.64 -27.56 -26.97
C PRO A 453 23.27 -26.39 -27.89
N THR A 454 21.97 -26.15 -28.09
CA THR A 454 21.47 -24.92 -28.72
C THR A 454 20.71 -24.08 -27.70
N ARG A 455 21.36 -22.97 -27.29
CA ARG A 455 20.79 -21.87 -26.52
C ARG A 455 20.69 -20.65 -27.44
N ARG A 456 19.63 -19.84 -27.24
CA ARG A 456 19.25 -18.53 -27.86
C ARG A 456 18.35 -18.68 -29.10
N THR A 457 17.28 -17.91 -29.32
CA THR A 457 16.85 -16.54 -28.92
C THR A 457 15.32 -16.48 -29.08
N LEU A 458 14.52 -16.03 -28.09
CA LEU A 458 13.91 -14.69 -27.99
C LEU A 458 13.60 -13.98 -29.32
N GLU A 459 12.31 -13.99 -29.71
CA GLU A 459 11.59 -12.96 -30.50
C GLU A 459 10.09 -13.19 -30.25
N SER A 460 9.41 -12.35 -29.47
CA SER A 460 8.72 -11.12 -29.91
C SER A 460 7.69 -11.35 -31.02
N SER A 461 6.42 -11.49 -30.64
CA SER A 461 5.22 -11.11 -31.43
C SER A 461 4.04 -11.11 -30.44
N ARG A 462 3.57 -9.96 -29.93
CA ARG A 462 2.57 -9.07 -30.55
C ARG A 462 1.42 -9.83 -31.22
N SER A 463 0.37 -10.09 -30.44
CA SER A 463 -1.02 -9.64 -30.68
C SER A 463 -1.82 -9.79 -29.40
#